data_AF-A0A2G4YNP9-F1
#
_entry.id   AF-A0A2G4YNP9-F1
#
_cell.length_a   1.000
_cell.length_b   1.000
_cell.length_c   1.000
_cell.angle_alpha   90.00
_cell.angle_beta   90.00
_cell.angle_gamma   90.00
#
_symmetry.space_group_name_H-M   'P 1'
#
loop_
_entity.id
_entity.type
_entity.pdbx_description
1 polymer ?
#
loop_
_entity_poly.entity_id
_entity_poly.type
_entity_poly.pdbx_seq_one_letter_code
_entity_poly.pdbx_strand_id
1 'polypeptide(L)'
;MGQSIKLADDIVKDVRFEAKLLRRSVAKQAEHWLRIGQAIEQSPSFDYTRIKAALAGKFDADNLSIEEGVIFDEKIFSALEETSDAERVFFEKRQKAGLGVGEDEEGNLIYK
;
A
#
# COMPACT_ATOMS: atom_id res chain seq x y z
N MET A 1 31.34 0.24 -5.44
CA MET A 1 30.74 -1.11 -5.53
C MET A 1 29.29 -0.99 -5.13
N GLY A 2 28.37 -1.70 -5.81
CA GLY A 2 26.96 -1.73 -5.41
C GLY A 2 26.73 -2.79 -4.32
N GLN A 3 25.86 -2.49 -3.36
CA GLN A 3 25.41 -3.46 -2.35
C GLN A 3 24.25 -4.29 -2.93
N SER A 4 24.21 -5.59 -2.63
CA SER A 4 23.10 -6.44 -3.05
C SER A 4 21.85 -6.14 -2.21
N ILE A 5 20.72 -5.91 -2.87
CA ILE A 5 19.41 -5.73 -2.24
C ILE A 5 18.50 -6.88 -2.66
N LYS A 6 17.66 -7.34 -1.73
CA LYS A 6 16.59 -8.29 -2.05
C LYS A 6 15.34 -7.51 -2.44
N LEU A 7 14.68 -7.96 -3.51
CA LEU A 7 13.41 -7.43 -3.98
C LEU A 7 12.39 -8.57 -3.98
N ALA A 8 11.11 -8.23 -3.89
CA ALA A 8 10.03 -9.20 -3.99
C ALA A 8 10.00 -9.85 -5.40
N ASP A 9 9.56 -11.11 -5.48
CA ASP A 9 9.65 -11.92 -6.70
C ASP A 9 8.80 -11.38 -7.85
N ASP A 10 7.65 -10.79 -7.52
CA ASP A 10 6.77 -10.07 -8.44
C ASP A 10 7.47 -8.86 -9.07
N ILE A 11 8.08 -7.99 -8.25
CA ILE A 11 8.85 -6.84 -8.73
C ILE A 11 9.99 -7.31 -9.66
N VAL A 12 10.69 -8.38 -9.28
CA VAL A 12 11.78 -8.94 -10.11
C VAL A 12 11.26 -9.46 -11.45
N LYS A 13 10.06 -10.05 -11.49
CA LYS A 13 9.43 -10.49 -12.75
C LYS A 13 9.13 -9.30 -13.66
N ASP A 14 8.56 -8.24 -13.11
CA ASP A 14 8.20 -7.04 -13.88
C ASP A 14 9.43 -6.33 -14.45
N VAL A 15 10.47 -6.14 -13.63
CA VAL A 15 11.73 -5.55 -14.09
C VAL A 15 12.35 -6.39 -15.21
N ARG A 16 12.33 -7.73 -15.11
CA ARG A 16 12.86 -8.61 -16.16
C ARG A 16 12.10 -8.49 -17.47
N PHE A 17 10.78 -8.42 -17.39
CA PHE A 17 9.92 -8.24 -18.55
C PHE A 17 10.26 -6.93 -19.27
N GLU A 18 10.28 -5.82 -18.52
CA GLU A 18 10.54 -4.50 -19.08
C GLU A 18 11.98 -4.37 -19.60
N ALA A 19 12.95 -4.93 -18.89
CA ALA A 19 14.35 -4.94 -19.32
C ALA A 19 14.51 -5.64 -20.68
N LYS A 20 13.81 -6.74 -20.90
CA LYS A 20 13.81 -7.45 -22.20
C LYS A 20 13.18 -6.59 -23.29
N LEU A 21 12.05 -5.95 -23.02
CA LEU A 21 11.35 -5.09 -23.96
C LEU A 21 12.21 -3.90 -24.41
N LEU A 22 12.85 -3.24 -23.43
CA LEU A 22 13.68 -2.04 -23.65
C LEU A 22 15.15 -2.35 -23.96
N ARG A 23 15.51 -3.63 -24.13
CA ARG A 23 16.89 -4.11 -24.39
C ARG A 23 17.92 -3.58 -23.38
N ARG A 24 17.58 -3.60 -22.10
CA ARG A 24 18.44 -3.22 -20.96
C ARG A 24 18.79 -4.43 -20.11
N SER A 25 19.81 -4.30 -19.26
CA SER A 25 20.03 -5.28 -18.19
C SER A 25 18.99 -5.08 -17.08
N VAL A 26 18.67 -6.15 -16.35
CA VAL A 26 17.74 -6.11 -15.20
C VAL A 26 18.17 -5.05 -14.19
N ALA A 27 19.46 -5.01 -13.85
CA ALA A 27 20.00 -4.03 -12.92
C ALA A 27 19.83 -2.58 -13.41
N LYS A 28 20.11 -2.31 -14.70
CA LYS A 28 19.92 -0.96 -15.27
C LYS A 28 18.46 -0.56 -15.33
N GLN A 29 17.56 -1.51 -15.60
CA GLN A 29 16.13 -1.22 -15.62
C GLN A 29 15.59 -0.93 -14.22
N ALA A 30 15.99 -1.70 -13.22
CA ALA A 30 15.65 -1.42 -11.82
C ALA A 30 16.19 -0.05 -11.39
N GLU A 31 17.46 0.25 -11.67
CA GLU A 31 18.07 1.55 -11.37
C GLU A 31 17.32 2.70 -12.04
N HIS A 32 16.87 2.50 -13.28
CA HIS A 32 16.10 3.51 -14.01
C HIS A 32 14.76 3.83 -13.33
N TRP A 33 13.98 2.80 -12.95
CA TRP A 33 12.73 3.00 -12.23
C TRP A 33 12.94 3.63 -10.85
N LEU A 34 13.98 3.22 -10.12
CA LEU A 34 14.34 3.84 -8.83
C LEU A 34 14.64 5.34 -8.98
N ARG A 35 15.36 5.75 -10.02
CA ARG A 35 15.63 7.17 -10.30
C ARG A 35 14.37 7.95 -10.65
N ILE A 36 13.43 7.35 -11.39
CA ILE A 36 12.14 7.97 -11.68
C ILE A 36 11.35 8.15 -10.38
N GLY A 37 11.25 7.12 -9.55
CA GLY A 37 10.58 7.19 -8.24
C GLY A 37 11.17 8.29 -7.36
N GLN A 38 12.50 8.35 -7.24
CA GLN A 38 13.17 9.41 -6.49
C GLN A 38 12.87 10.81 -7.02
N ALA A 39 12.84 10.99 -8.35
CA ALA A 39 12.52 12.27 -8.96
C ALA A 39 11.06 12.69 -8.72
N ILE A 40 10.12 11.73 -8.74
CA ILE A 40 8.71 11.98 -8.44
C ILE A 40 8.55 12.36 -6.96
N GLU A 41 9.17 11.64 -6.03
CA GLU A 41 9.11 11.93 -4.59
C GLU A 41 9.68 13.31 -4.22
N GLN A 42 10.62 13.83 -5.02
CA GLN A 42 11.20 15.16 -4.85
C GLN A 42 10.42 16.26 -5.60
N SER A 43 9.43 15.88 -6.41
CA SER A 43 8.65 16.86 -7.18
C SER A 43 7.75 17.67 -6.25
N PRO A 44 7.69 19.01 -6.39
CA PRO A 44 6.75 19.85 -5.64
C PRO A 44 5.28 19.50 -5.89
N SER A 45 4.97 18.77 -6.97
CA SER A 45 3.62 18.38 -7.36
C SER A 45 3.14 17.07 -6.73
N PHE A 46 3.98 16.38 -5.95
CA PHE A 46 3.67 15.09 -5.35
C PHE A 46 4.02 15.11 -3.87
N ASP A 47 3.04 14.81 -3.01
CA ASP A 47 3.26 14.73 -1.57
C ASP A 47 2.77 13.41 -1.00
N TYR A 48 3.73 12.50 -0.76
CA TYR A 48 3.46 11.19 -0.19
C TYR A 48 2.84 11.25 1.22
N THR A 49 2.99 12.37 1.94
CA THR A 49 2.37 12.54 3.26
C THR A 49 0.85 12.69 3.16
N ARG A 50 0.32 13.27 2.07
CA ARG A 50 -1.11 13.37 1.81
C ARG A 50 -1.74 12.01 1.55
N ILE A 51 -1.06 11.15 0.79
CA ILE A 51 -1.47 9.75 0.56
C ILE A 51 -1.55 9.01 1.90
N LYS A 52 -0.52 9.12 2.76
CA LYS A 52 -0.54 8.52 4.10
C LYS A 52 -1.68 9.05 4.97
N ALA A 53 -1.95 10.36 4.89
CA ALA A 53 -3.05 10.97 5.63
C ALA A 53 -4.42 10.46 5.12
N ALA A 54 -4.57 10.27 3.81
CA ALA A 54 -5.78 9.73 3.20
C ALA A 54 -6.02 8.28 3.63
N LEU A 55 -4.98 7.43 3.57
CA LEU A 55 -5.04 6.04 4.05
C LEU A 55 -5.39 5.96 5.54
N ALA A 56 -5.00 6.96 6.34
CA ALA A 56 -5.34 7.06 7.75
C ALA A 56 -6.71 7.72 8.04
N GLY A 57 -7.48 8.07 7.01
CA GLY A 57 -8.77 8.78 7.13
C GLY A 57 -8.66 10.21 7.67
N LYS A 58 -7.47 10.82 7.60
CA LYS A 58 -7.17 12.19 8.08
C LYS A 58 -7.14 13.22 6.95
N PHE A 59 -7.26 12.77 5.71
CA PHE A 59 -7.32 13.58 4.51
C PHE A 59 -8.39 13.00 3.59
N ASP A 60 -9.17 13.85 2.94
CA ASP A 60 -10.20 13.42 2.01
C ASP A 60 -9.58 13.01 0.68
N ALA A 61 -9.70 11.73 0.32
CA ALA A 61 -9.05 11.12 -0.84
C ALA A 61 -9.48 11.77 -2.17
N ASP A 62 -10.67 12.37 -2.24
CA ASP A 62 -11.16 13.08 -3.42
C ASP A 62 -10.33 14.33 -3.75
N ASN A 63 -9.54 14.83 -2.79
CA ASN A 63 -8.66 15.98 -2.98
C ASN A 63 -7.23 15.58 -3.37
N LEU A 64 -6.92 14.29 -3.52
CA LEU A 64 -5.62 13.85 -4.04
C LEU A 64 -5.45 14.28 -5.51
N SER A 65 -4.21 14.54 -5.93
CA SER A 65 -3.92 14.67 -7.36
C SER A 65 -4.17 13.34 -8.08
N ILE A 66 -4.23 13.37 -9.41
CA ILE A 66 -4.37 12.14 -10.21
C ILE A 66 -3.22 11.17 -9.90
N GLU A 67 -1.99 11.67 -9.84
CA GLU A 67 -0.80 10.88 -9.56
C GLU A 67 -0.81 10.31 -8.13
N GLU A 68 -1.24 11.12 -7.16
CA GLU A 68 -1.39 10.68 -5.77
C GLU A 68 -2.50 9.62 -5.62
N GLY A 69 -3.61 9.80 -6.36
CA GLY A 69 -4.75 8.88 -6.39
C GLY A 69 -4.38 7.48 -6.90
N VAL A 70 -3.59 7.39 -7.97
CA VAL A 70 -3.12 6.09 -8.49
C VAL A 70 -2.34 5.31 -7.42
N ILE A 71 -1.50 5.99 -6.63
CA ILE A 71 -0.75 5.35 -5.55
C ILE A 71 -1.65 5.03 -4.36
N PHE A 72 -2.62 5.89 -4.05
CA PHE A 72 -3.62 5.60 -3.02
C PHE A 72 -4.44 4.35 -3.35
N ASP A 73 -4.90 4.21 -4.59
CA ASP A 73 -5.70 3.05 -5.04
C ASP A 73 -4.92 1.74 -4.96
N GLU A 74 -3.62 1.75 -5.28
CA GLU A 74 -2.75 0.60 -5.10
C GLU A 74 -2.62 0.20 -3.61
N LYS A 75 -2.57 1.20 -2.72
CA LYS A 75 -2.32 0.99 -1.30
C LYS A 75 -3.56 0.68 -0.49
N ILE A 76 -4.72 1.21 -0.86
CA ILE A 76 -5.92 1.07 -0.05
C ILE A 76 -6.35 -0.40 0.04
N PHE A 77 -6.24 -1.16 -1.06
CA PHE A 77 -6.54 -2.59 -1.04
C PHE A 77 -5.60 -3.36 -0.12
N SER A 78 -4.29 -3.10 -0.21
CA SER A 78 -3.31 -3.70 0.70
C SER A 78 -3.57 -3.33 2.16
N ALA A 79 -3.97 -2.08 2.43
CA ALA A 79 -4.28 -1.61 3.77
C ALA A 79 -5.57 -2.23 4.34
N LEU A 80 -6.54 -2.57 3.48
CA LEU A 80 -7.80 -3.21 3.88
C LEU A 80 -7.64 -4.71 4.18
N GLU A 81 -6.64 -5.37 3.61
CA GLU A 81 -6.35 -6.77 3.90
C GLU A 81 -5.72 -6.98 5.30
N GLU A 82 -5.05 -5.96 5.83
CA GLU A 82 -4.37 -6.03 7.12
C GLU A 82 -5.25 -5.49 8.26
N THR A 83 -5.72 -6.36 9.15
CA THR A 83 -6.30 -5.89 10.42
C THR A 83 -5.19 -5.48 11.38
N SER A 84 -5.12 -4.21 11.75
CA SER A 84 -4.14 -3.71 12.71
C SER A 84 -4.43 -4.22 14.13
N ASP A 85 -3.40 -4.28 14.97
CA ASP A 85 -3.57 -4.65 16.39
C ASP A 85 -4.45 -3.65 17.15
N ALA A 86 -4.42 -2.38 16.74
CA ALA A 86 -5.29 -1.35 17.31
C ALA A 86 -6.77 -1.62 17.00
N GLU A 87 -7.10 -2.03 15.78
CA GLU A 87 -8.45 -2.41 15.38
C GLU A 87 -8.90 -3.66 16.13
N ARG A 88 -8.05 -4.69 16.25
CA ARG A 88 -8.35 -5.89 17.05
C ARG A 88 -8.70 -5.52 18.48
N VAL A 89 -7.87 -4.72 19.14
CA VAL A 89 -8.12 -4.26 20.53
C VAL A 89 -9.39 -3.41 20.63
N PHE A 90 -9.65 -2.55 19.64
CA PHE A 90 -10.87 -1.73 19.60
C PHE A 90 -12.13 -2.59 19.51
N PHE A 91 -12.17 -3.54 18.57
CA PHE A 91 -13.32 -4.42 18.37
C PHE A 91 -13.51 -5.41 19.53
N GLU A 92 -12.43 -5.92 20.14
CA GLU A 92 -12.51 -6.71 21.38
C GLU A 92 -13.15 -5.92 22.53
N LYS A 93 -12.77 -4.65 22.71
CA LYS A 93 -13.37 -3.78 23.74
C LYS A 93 -14.86 -3.56 23.49
N ARG A 94 -15.26 -3.32 22.24
CA ARG A 94 -16.68 -3.18 21.87
C ARG A 94 -17.46 -4.46 22.12
N GLN A 95 -16.90 -5.61 21.75
CA GLN A 95 -17.52 -6.91 21.97
C GLN A 95 -17.74 -7.18 23.46
N LYS A 96 -16.74 -6.92 24.32
CA LYS A 96 -16.86 -7.04 25.79
C LYS A 96 -17.92 -6.11 26.39
N ALA A 97 -18.19 -4.97 25.74
CA ALA A 97 -19.20 -4.01 26.17
C ALA A 97 -20.61 -4.33 25.62
N GLY A 98 -20.80 -5.43 24.88
CA GLY A 98 -22.07 -5.74 24.20
C GLY A 98 -22.41 -4.79 23.05
N LEU A 99 -21.42 -4.05 22.53
CA LEU A 99 -21.57 -3.04 21.48
C LEU A 99 -21.05 -3.53 20.12
N GLY A 100 -21.07 -4.84 19.87
CA GLY A 100 -20.65 -5.45 18.61
C GLY A 100 -21.20 -6.85 18.43
N VAL A 101 -21.28 -7.30 17.19
CA VAL A 101 -21.63 -8.68 16.82
C VAL A 101 -20.34 -9.46 16.56
N GLY A 102 -20.30 -10.71 17.01
CA GLY A 102 -19.31 -11.68 16.53
C GLY A 102 -19.80 -12.38 15.28
N GLU A 103 -18.96 -13.23 14.70
CA GLU A 103 -19.32 -14.12 13.60
C GLU A 103 -18.97 -15.55 14.03
N ASP A 104 -19.82 -16.53 13.73
CA ASP A 104 -19.49 -17.95 13.93
C ASP A 104 -18.68 -18.51 12.77
N GLU A 105 -18.29 -19.79 12.85
CA GLU A 105 -17.51 -20.47 11.81
C GLU A 105 -18.25 -20.61 10.47
N GLU A 106 -19.58 -20.41 10.46
CA GLU A 106 -20.44 -20.49 9.28
C GLU A 106 -20.73 -19.10 8.67
N GLY A 107 -20.23 -18.03 9.30
CA GLY A 107 -20.44 -16.66 8.84
C GLY A 107 -21.70 -15.99 9.40
N ASN A 108 -22.38 -16.60 10.38
CA ASN A 108 -23.58 -16.01 10.96
C ASN A 108 -23.21 -15.00 12.05
N LEU A 109 -23.95 -13.89 12.09
CA LEU A 109 -23.80 -12.89 13.14
C LEU A 109 -24.27 -13.44 14.49
N ILE A 110 -23.36 -13.46 15.46
CA ILE A 110 -23.65 -13.78 16.86
C ILE A 110 -23.80 -12.48 17.64
N TYR A 111 -24.99 -12.26 18.18
CA TYR A 111 -25.29 -11.18 19.11
C TYR A 111 -25.07 -11.74 20.52
N LYS A 112 -24.06 -11.24 21.25
CA LYS A 112 -23.81 -11.59 22.65
C LYS A 112 -24.26 -10.48 23.59
#